data_AF-A0AAU1BGU9-F1
#
_entry.id   AF-A0AAU1BGU9-F1
#
_cell.length_a   1.000
_cell.length_b   1.000
_cell.length_c   1.000
_cell.angle_alpha   90.00
_cell.angle_beta   90.00
_cell.angle_gamma   90.00
#
_symmetry.space_group_name_H-M   'P 1'
#
loop_
_entity.id
_entity.type
_entity.pdbx_description
1 polymer ?
#
loop_
_entity_poly.entity_id
_entity_poly.type
_entity_poly.pdbx_seq_one_letter_code
_entity_poly.pdbx_strand_id
1 'polypeptide(L)'
;MFKKTYSALLSLTAATAILASTAVTASAAAAPDGGTAGVSRVQAQAQPQTAAAYSVINWDITGITNGAGEHAGRYWNLIDAIHRSSYGDSTEVGGGLVEQTTRNTNRLIQVRVLNEGADLVSVYLWADNLYVAGFYSPGANRHWAFQDGRQGQFQQDLGVTARLMPRNGSYASLNGGSTRENLNLGSTNIFNALRDLHNLGDWDETRADRGMLMAITIFSEAARFGPIMNRVYGNINGYTAYQLSPDYAQLENQWGALSRAAHSWHTGQPASVRVIGNNVTSFASLRRVVGFVELHGSEALL
;
A
#
# COMPACT_ATOMS: atom_id res chain seq x y z
N MET A 1 -27.96 -40.36 -15.27
CA MET A 1 -28.91 -39.37 -15.81
C MET A 1 -28.35 -37.99 -15.52
N PHE A 2 -27.80 -37.33 -16.55
CA PHE A 2 -27.13 -36.04 -16.47
C PHE A 2 -28.14 -34.89 -16.33
N LYS A 3 -27.88 -33.91 -15.47
CA LYS A 3 -28.31 -32.52 -15.68
C LYS A 3 -27.20 -31.55 -15.27
N LYS A 4 -26.52 -31.05 -16.30
CA LYS A 4 -25.71 -29.81 -16.35
C LYS A 4 -26.60 -28.59 -16.16
N THR A 5 -25.96 -27.44 -15.85
CA THR A 5 -26.15 -26.04 -16.36
C THR A 5 -26.21 -24.99 -15.23
N TYR A 6 -25.57 -23.80 -15.22
CA TYR A 6 -24.66 -23.02 -16.10
C TYR A 6 -23.84 -22.09 -15.16
N SER A 7 -22.50 -22.12 -15.14
CA SER A 7 -21.58 -21.12 -15.73
C SER A 7 -22.12 -19.69 -15.93
N ALA A 8 -21.60 -18.74 -15.15
CA ALA A 8 -21.52 -17.33 -15.52
C ALA A 8 -20.03 -16.93 -15.55
N LEU A 9 -19.46 -16.92 -16.76
CA LEU A 9 -18.20 -16.28 -17.08
C LEU A 9 -18.47 -14.79 -17.25
N LEU A 10 -18.03 -13.96 -16.30
CA LEU A 10 -17.86 -12.52 -16.53
C LEU A 10 -16.47 -12.32 -17.15
N SER A 11 -16.47 -12.10 -18.47
CA SER A 11 -15.30 -11.65 -19.22
C SER A 11 -14.99 -10.20 -18.85
N LEU A 12 -13.89 -9.95 -18.15
CA LEU A 12 -13.24 -8.64 -18.17
C LEU A 12 -12.30 -8.60 -19.39
N THR A 13 -12.70 -7.83 -20.39
CA THR A 13 -11.83 -7.38 -21.48
C THR A 13 -10.79 -6.43 -20.91
N ALA A 14 -9.55 -6.90 -20.76
CA ALA A 14 -8.41 -6.03 -20.50
C ALA A 14 -8.10 -5.24 -21.77
N ALA A 15 -8.18 -3.91 -21.69
CA ALA A 15 -7.75 -3.01 -22.74
C ALA A 15 -6.21 -2.97 -22.78
N THR A 16 -5.65 -3.57 -23.82
CA THR A 16 -4.21 -3.49 -24.12
C THR A 16 -3.91 -2.12 -24.72
N ALA A 17 -3.30 -1.22 -23.95
CA ALA A 17 -2.68 -0.01 -24.49
C ALA A 17 -1.20 -0.30 -24.78
N ILE A 18 -0.89 -0.46 -26.08
CA ILE A 18 0.47 -0.54 -26.60
C ILE A 18 1.04 0.88 -26.64
N LEU A 19 2.09 1.16 -25.87
CA LEU A 19 2.91 2.35 -26.04
C LEU A 19 4.26 1.95 -26.64
N ALA A 20 4.40 2.24 -27.93
CA ALA A 20 5.66 2.19 -28.65
C ALA A 20 6.56 3.34 -28.15
N SER A 21 7.77 2.99 -27.73
CA SER A 21 8.83 3.93 -27.36
C SER A 21 9.53 4.43 -28.63
N THR A 22 9.11 5.59 -29.16
CA THR A 22 9.93 6.36 -30.10
C THR A 22 10.85 7.29 -29.31
N ALA A 23 12.14 6.96 -29.28
CA ALA A 23 13.17 7.86 -28.80
C ALA A 23 13.28 9.06 -29.74
N VAL A 24 13.14 10.28 -29.19
CA VAL A 24 13.47 11.53 -29.89
C VAL A 24 14.52 12.25 -29.08
N THR A 25 15.69 12.41 -29.68
CA THR A 25 16.79 13.27 -29.25
C THR A 25 16.36 14.72 -29.29
N ALA A 26 16.47 15.43 -28.16
CA ALA A 26 16.20 16.87 -28.10
C ALA A 26 17.51 17.66 -28.32
N SER A 27 17.55 18.46 -29.40
CA SER A 27 18.50 19.56 -29.58
C SER A 27 17.81 20.87 -29.19
N ALA A 28 18.53 21.73 -28.47
CA ALA A 28 18.03 23.00 -27.94
C ALA A 28 17.84 24.08 -29.02
N ALA A 29 16.74 24.84 -28.93
CA ALA A 29 16.59 26.19 -29.51
C ALA A 29 15.45 26.96 -28.80
N ALA A 30 15.55 28.28 -28.81
CA ALA A 30 14.90 29.26 -27.94
C ALA A 30 13.40 29.55 -28.19
N ALA A 31 12.77 30.19 -27.19
CA ALA A 31 11.37 30.67 -27.12
C ALA A 31 11.10 31.90 -28.05
N PRO A 32 9.84 32.38 -28.29
CA PRO A 32 8.86 32.79 -27.26
C PRO A 32 7.34 32.58 -27.54
N ASP A 33 6.56 32.78 -26.47
CA ASP A 33 5.14 33.22 -26.31
C ASP A 33 3.94 32.48 -26.96
N GLY A 34 2.96 32.17 -26.11
CA GLY A 34 1.58 31.83 -26.49
C GLY A 34 0.85 30.96 -25.47
N GLY A 35 -0.05 31.54 -24.68
CA GLY A 35 -0.75 30.87 -23.58
C GLY A 35 -1.80 29.83 -24.00
N THR A 36 -1.95 28.79 -23.17
CA THR A 36 -3.11 27.89 -23.13
C THR A 36 -3.35 27.37 -21.71
N ALA A 37 -4.63 27.22 -21.38
CA ALA A 37 -5.20 26.80 -20.10
C ALA A 37 -4.56 25.55 -19.49
N GLY A 38 -4.30 25.61 -18.18
CA GLY A 38 -3.63 24.59 -17.40
C GLY A 38 -4.50 23.36 -17.16
N VAL A 39 -4.07 22.22 -17.71
CA VAL A 39 -4.34 20.91 -17.14
C VAL A 39 -3.37 20.75 -15.98
N SER A 40 -3.86 20.74 -14.74
CA SER A 40 -3.06 20.54 -13.54
C SER A 40 -2.47 19.13 -13.50
N ARG A 41 -1.32 18.97 -14.15
CA ARG A 41 -0.41 17.84 -13.96
C ARG A 41 0.10 17.91 -12.53
N VAL A 42 0.03 16.80 -11.79
CA VAL A 42 0.64 16.68 -10.45
C VAL A 42 2.10 17.10 -10.57
N GLN A 43 2.43 18.29 -10.08
CA GLN A 43 3.79 18.79 -10.03
C GLN A 43 4.47 18.18 -8.80
N ALA A 44 5.49 17.35 -9.03
CA ALA A 44 6.49 17.09 -8.02
C ALA A 44 7.21 18.42 -7.74
N GLN A 45 6.80 19.12 -6.68
CA GLN A 45 7.52 20.29 -6.20
C GLN A 45 8.83 19.82 -5.56
N ALA A 46 9.95 20.29 -6.11
CA ALA A 46 11.27 20.06 -5.53
C ALA A 46 11.38 20.79 -4.18
N GLN A 47 11.46 20.03 -3.09
CA GLN A 47 11.80 20.56 -1.76
C GLN A 47 13.33 20.82 -1.66
N PRO A 48 13.76 21.77 -0.81
CA PRO A 48 15.15 22.14 -0.66
C PRO A 48 16.00 20.96 -0.17
N GLN A 49 17.19 20.80 -0.74
CA GLN A 49 18.15 19.74 -0.43
C GLN A 49 18.73 19.87 0.99
N THR A 50 18.04 19.33 1.97
CA THR A 50 18.58 18.20 2.71
C THR A 50 17.87 16.99 2.13
N ALA A 51 18.44 16.37 1.10
CA ALA A 51 17.79 15.34 0.31
C ALA A 51 17.45 14.13 1.19
N ALA A 52 16.26 14.14 1.77
CA ALA A 52 15.65 13.00 2.43
C ALA A 52 15.80 11.78 1.52
N ALA A 53 16.45 10.73 2.01
CA ALA A 53 16.71 9.48 1.27
C ALA A 53 15.44 8.63 1.05
N TYR A 54 14.26 9.25 1.10
CA TYR A 54 12.96 8.59 1.12
C TYR A 54 11.97 9.28 0.17
N SER A 55 11.04 8.49 -0.36
CA SER A 55 10.01 8.97 -1.29
C SER A 55 8.83 9.58 -0.54
N VAL A 56 8.23 10.65 -1.06
CA VAL A 56 7.01 11.25 -0.50
C VAL A 56 5.87 11.13 -1.50
N ILE A 57 4.77 10.53 -1.07
CA ILE A 57 3.55 10.32 -1.83
C ILE A 57 2.42 11.10 -1.14
N ASN A 58 1.81 12.03 -1.86
CA ASN A 58 0.67 12.78 -1.34
C ASN A 58 -0.63 12.05 -1.71
N TRP A 59 -1.49 11.79 -0.72
CA TRP A 59 -2.82 11.26 -0.93
C TRP A 59 -3.87 12.23 -0.36
N ASP A 60 -4.57 12.92 -1.26
CA ASP A 60 -5.62 13.86 -0.88
C ASP A 60 -6.97 13.16 -0.69
N ILE A 61 -7.38 13.07 0.58
CA ILE A 61 -8.65 12.48 1.03
C ILE A 61 -9.74 13.52 1.28
N THR A 62 -9.55 14.78 0.84
CA THR A 62 -10.58 15.82 0.95
C THR A 62 -11.90 15.31 0.40
N GLY A 63 -12.95 15.34 1.22
CA GLY A 63 -14.28 14.90 0.81
C GLY A 63 -14.46 13.38 0.67
N ILE A 64 -13.50 12.53 1.07
CA ILE A 64 -13.60 11.07 0.94
C ILE A 64 -14.88 10.49 1.56
N THR A 65 -15.41 11.14 2.59
CA THR A 65 -16.66 10.78 3.28
C THR A 65 -17.93 11.02 2.45
N ASN A 66 -17.83 11.72 1.32
CA ASN A 66 -18.96 11.90 0.39
C ASN A 66 -19.12 10.69 -0.55
N GLY A 67 -18.15 9.76 -0.56
CA GLY A 67 -18.09 8.68 -1.55
C GLY A 67 -17.85 9.20 -2.97
N ALA A 68 -17.76 8.29 -3.95
CA ALA A 68 -17.63 8.50 -5.41
C ALA A 68 -16.32 7.98 -6.02
N GLY A 69 -16.40 7.68 -7.32
CA GLY A 69 -15.31 7.06 -8.09
C GLY A 69 -14.02 7.86 -8.18
N GLU A 70 -14.08 9.19 -8.03
CA GLU A 70 -12.87 10.01 -7.99
C GLU A 70 -11.97 9.65 -6.80
N HIS A 71 -12.53 9.52 -5.60
CA HIS A 71 -11.76 9.18 -4.40
C HIS A 71 -11.16 7.77 -4.49
N ALA A 72 -11.90 6.82 -5.10
CA ALA A 72 -11.40 5.48 -5.36
C ALA A 72 -10.23 5.52 -6.35
N GLY A 73 -10.32 6.34 -7.41
CA GLY A 73 -9.22 6.58 -8.35
C GLY A 73 -7.98 7.19 -7.68
N ARG A 74 -8.16 8.15 -6.76
CA ARG A 74 -7.04 8.70 -5.96
C ARG A 74 -6.38 7.63 -5.08
N TYR A 75 -7.16 6.73 -4.48
CA TYR A 75 -6.65 5.61 -3.70
C TYR A 75 -5.91 4.58 -4.57
N TRP A 76 -6.42 4.28 -5.77
CA TRP A 76 -5.70 3.44 -6.73
C TRP A 76 -4.33 4.03 -7.09
N ASN A 77 -4.30 5.34 -7.40
CA ASN A 77 -3.06 6.05 -7.73
C ASN A 77 -2.07 6.08 -6.56
N LEU A 78 -2.57 6.13 -5.32
CA LEU A 78 -1.74 6.02 -4.12
C LEU A 78 -1.03 4.66 -4.08
N ILE A 79 -1.77 3.56 -4.23
CA ILE A 79 -1.19 2.21 -4.17
C ILE A 79 -0.15 2.01 -5.29
N ASP A 80 -0.46 2.46 -6.51
CA ASP A 80 0.50 2.46 -7.62
C ASP A 80 1.77 3.28 -7.32
N ALA A 81 1.64 4.42 -6.64
CA ALA A 81 2.80 5.22 -6.24
C ALA A 81 3.63 4.54 -5.14
N ILE A 82 2.99 3.79 -4.22
CA ILE A 82 3.69 2.95 -3.23
C ILE A 82 4.49 1.88 -3.95
N HIS A 83 3.86 1.15 -4.88
CA HIS A 83 4.49 0.12 -5.71
C HIS A 83 5.73 0.65 -6.45
N ARG A 84 5.62 1.78 -7.15
CA ARG A 84 6.78 2.41 -7.81
C ARG A 84 7.91 2.80 -6.85
N SER A 85 7.60 2.96 -5.57
CA SER A 85 8.56 3.31 -4.52
C SER A 85 9.09 2.09 -3.76
N SER A 86 8.40 0.95 -3.82
CA SER A 86 8.76 -0.29 -3.14
C SER A 86 9.40 -1.33 -4.05
N TYR A 87 9.12 -1.33 -5.36
CA TYR A 87 9.61 -2.37 -6.26
C TYR A 87 11.13 -2.56 -6.22
N GLY A 88 11.52 -3.83 -6.23
CA GLY A 88 12.87 -4.31 -6.41
C GLY A 88 13.21 -4.60 -7.87
N ASP A 89 14.07 -5.59 -8.07
CA ASP A 89 14.40 -6.09 -9.40
C ASP A 89 13.14 -6.69 -10.05
N SER A 90 12.96 -6.46 -11.37
CA SER A 90 11.82 -7.01 -12.10
C SER A 90 11.86 -8.54 -12.03
N THR A 91 10.72 -9.14 -11.73
CA THR A 91 10.64 -10.58 -11.49
C THR A 91 10.48 -11.39 -12.77
N GLU A 92 10.02 -10.76 -13.86
CA GLU A 92 9.59 -11.39 -15.13
C GLU A 92 8.57 -12.54 -14.96
N VAL A 93 8.04 -12.78 -13.76
CA VAL A 93 7.10 -13.87 -13.47
C VAL A 93 5.66 -13.36 -13.40
N GLY A 94 4.72 -14.28 -13.64
CA GLY A 94 3.28 -13.97 -13.52
C GLY A 94 2.76 -12.92 -14.50
N GLY A 95 3.53 -12.51 -15.51
CA GLY A 95 3.14 -11.48 -16.46
C GLY A 95 2.92 -10.11 -15.80
N GLY A 96 3.79 -9.72 -14.86
CA GLY A 96 3.76 -8.41 -14.19
C GLY A 96 2.71 -8.30 -13.07
N LEU A 97 2.21 -9.44 -12.57
CA LEU A 97 1.23 -9.48 -11.47
C LEU A 97 1.78 -10.18 -10.21
N VAL A 98 3.05 -10.60 -10.26
CA VAL A 98 3.79 -11.12 -9.12
C VAL A 98 5.08 -10.32 -9.06
N GLU A 99 5.08 -9.30 -8.23
CA GLU A 99 6.22 -8.41 -8.05
C GLU A 99 6.90 -8.70 -6.71
N GLN A 100 8.03 -8.05 -6.45
CA GLN A 100 8.72 -8.12 -5.17
C GLN A 100 9.19 -6.74 -4.72
N THR A 101 9.22 -6.54 -3.41
CA THR A 101 9.82 -5.34 -2.81
C THR A 101 11.32 -5.29 -3.07
N THR A 102 11.90 -4.10 -2.91
CA THR A 102 13.34 -3.88 -2.94
C THR A 102 14.02 -4.64 -1.81
N ARG A 103 15.32 -4.92 -1.96
CA ARG A 103 16.15 -5.48 -0.89
C ARG A 103 16.90 -4.40 -0.10
N ASN A 104 16.69 -3.12 -0.45
CA ASN A 104 17.28 -2.00 0.27
C ASN A 104 16.54 -1.75 1.60
N THR A 105 17.11 -2.26 2.69
CA THR A 105 16.57 -2.17 4.06
C THR A 105 16.59 -0.77 4.66
N ASN A 106 17.05 0.26 3.95
CA ASN A 106 17.11 1.63 4.49
C ASN A 106 16.19 2.58 3.72
N ARG A 107 15.42 2.08 2.74
CA ARG A 107 14.55 2.92 1.94
C ARG A 107 13.18 3.10 2.62
N LEU A 108 12.82 4.35 2.90
CA LEU A 108 11.50 4.72 3.42
C LEU A 108 10.57 5.26 2.31
N ILE A 109 9.28 5.12 2.56
CA ILE A 109 8.18 5.73 1.80
C ILE A 109 7.34 6.51 2.81
N GLN A 110 7.18 7.83 2.61
CA GLN A 110 6.23 8.66 3.34
C GLN A 110 4.94 8.77 2.53
N VAL A 111 3.84 8.27 3.07
CA VAL A 111 2.49 8.58 2.59
C VAL A 111 1.96 9.76 3.40
N ARG A 112 1.93 10.95 2.81
CA ARG A 112 1.34 12.15 3.41
C ARG A 112 -0.15 12.23 3.06
N VAL A 113 -0.99 11.98 4.05
CA VAL A 113 -2.44 12.05 3.90
C VAL A 113 -2.88 13.49 4.06
N LEU A 114 -3.46 14.07 3.02
CA LEU A 114 -3.91 15.45 3.00
C LEU A 114 -5.44 15.53 3.17
N ASN A 115 -5.91 16.50 3.95
CA ASN A 115 -7.31 16.88 4.01
C ASN A 115 -7.42 18.41 3.91
N GLU A 116 -8.16 18.89 2.93
CA GLU A 116 -8.34 20.31 2.59
C GLU A 116 -6.99 21.05 2.39
N GLY A 117 -6.01 20.35 1.80
CA GLY A 117 -4.66 20.86 1.56
C GLY A 117 -3.73 20.85 2.78
N ALA A 118 -4.24 20.49 3.97
CA ALA A 118 -3.44 20.35 5.19
C ALA A 118 -3.00 18.89 5.41
N ASP A 119 -1.84 18.69 6.04
CA ASP A 119 -1.37 17.37 6.46
C ASP A 119 -2.25 16.85 7.62
N LEU A 120 -2.99 15.77 7.37
CA LEU A 120 -3.80 15.10 8.37
C LEU A 120 -2.92 14.13 9.17
N VAL A 121 -2.13 13.31 8.49
CA VAL A 121 -1.18 12.36 9.07
C VAL A 121 -0.19 11.95 7.98
N SER A 122 1.07 11.78 8.34
CA SER A 122 2.03 11.11 7.45
C SER A 122 2.37 9.72 7.99
N VAL A 123 2.18 8.67 7.18
CA VAL A 123 2.53 7.29 7.54
C VAL A 123 3.78 6.87 6.79
N TYR A 124 4.70 6.21 7.48
CA TYR A 124 5.97 5.80 6.91
C TYR A 124 6.01 4.28 6.72
N LEU A 125 6.39 3.82 5.54
CA LEU A 125 6.57 2.41 5.21
C LEU A 125 8.04 2.12 4.92
N TRP A 126 8.51 0.98 5.38
CA TRP A 126 9.77 0.40 4.92
C TRP A 126 9.58 -0.17 3.52
N ALA A 127 10.32 0.32 2.53
CA ALA A 127 10.16 -0.10 1.14
C ALA A 127 10.54 -1.57 0.91
N ASP A 128 11.44 -2.11 1.74
CA ASP A 128 11.91 -3.49 1.61
C ASP A 128 10.89 -4.54 2.03
N ASN A 129 9.92 -4.18 2.86
CA ASN A 129 8.94 -5.15 3.37
C ASN A 129 7.50 -4.61 3.49
N LEU A 130 7.28 -3.38 3.05
CA LEU A 130 6.02 -2.63 3.13
C LEU A 130 5.42 -2.52 4.54
N TYR A 131 6.15 -2.89 5.61
CA TYR A 131 5.66 -2.69 6.97
C TYR A 131 5.63 -1.21 7.30
N VAL A 132 4.62 -0.80 8.07
CA VAL A 132 4.60 0.54 8.65
C VAL A 132 5.76 0.67 9.64
N ALA A 133 6.62 1.65 9.44
CA ALA A 133 7.73 2.01 10.33
C ALA A 133 7.26 2.94 11.45
N GLY A 134 6.29 3.80 11.16
CA GLY A 134 5.85 4.84 12.07
C GLY A 134 4.86 5.81 11.43
N PHE A 135 4.55 6.90 12.13
CA PHE A 135 3.76 8.00 11.59
C PHE A 135 4.15 9.33 12.22
N TYR A 136 3.75 10.42 11.57
CA TYR A 136 3.82 11.78 12.08
C TYR A 136 2.42 12.29 12.35
N SER A 137 2.20 12.80 13.56
CA SER A 137 1.00 13.49 14.04
C SER A 137 1.17 15.00 13.88
N PRO A 138 0.60 15.63 12.83
CA PRO A 138 0.85 17.04 12.56
C PRO A 138 0.29 17.96 13.64
N GLY A 139 -0.91 17.67 14.16
CA GLY A 139 -1.56 18.47 15.19
C GLY A 139 -0.88 18.38 16.57
N ALA A 140 -0.07 17.35 16.81
CA ALA A 140 0.78 17.22 17.99
C ALA A 140 2.27 17.53 17.71
N ASN A 141 2.62 17.84 16.44
CA ASN A 141 3.99 17.94 15.94
C ASN A 141 4.90 16.82 16.47
N ARG A 142 4.52 15.56 16.23
CA ARG A 142 5.16 14.40 16.86
C ARG A 142 5.35 13.24 15.91
N HIS A 143 6.57 12.74 15.84
CA HIS A 143 6.88 11.48 15.16
C HIS A 143 6.76 10.32 16.14
N TRP A 144 6.17 9.23 15.68
CA TRP A 144 6.02 7.97 16.37
C TRP A 144 6.67 6.86 15.54
N ALA A 145 7.45 6.00 16.17
CA ALA A 145 8.13 4.87 15.53
C ALA A 145 7.79 3.57 16.27
N PHE A 146 7.64 2.47 15.52
CA PHE A 146 7.55 1.15 16.13
C PHE A 146 8.87 0.75 16.80
N GLN A 147 8.76 -0.12 17.80
CA GLN A 147 9.93 -0.79 18.41
C GLN A 147 10.24 -2.09 17.66
N ASP A 148 10.66 -1.96 16.40
CA ASP A 148 10.96 -3.07 15.49
C ASP A 148 12.46 -3.35 15.34
N GLY A 149 13.30 -2.62 16.08
CA GLY A 149 14.76 -2.67 15.97
C GLY A 149 15.34 -1.73 14.91
N ARG A 150 14.50 -1.05 14.11
CA ARG A 150 14.89 -0.09 13.07
C ARG A 150 14.57 1.36 13.45
N GLN A 151 14.14 1.63 14.68
CA GLN A 151 13.82 2.97 15.16
C GLN A 151 14.97 3.98 15.02
N GLY A 152 16.23 3.54 15.20
CA GLY A 152 17.40 4.40 15.02
C GLY A 152 17.58 4.83 13.55
N GLN A 153 17.43 3.88 12.63
CA GLN A 153 17.47 4.14 11.18
C GLN A 153 16.33 5.08 10.77
N PHE A 154 15.11 4.84 11.28
CA PHE A 154 13.95 5.70 11.05
C PHE A 154 14.21 7.16 11.47
N GLN A 155 14.75 7.35 12.67
CA GLN A 155 15.09 8.68 13.18
C GLN A 155 16.20 9.35 12.36
N GLN A 156 17.20 8.58 11.93
CA GLN A 156 18.30 9.06 11.10
C GLN A 156 17.82 9.50 9.72
N ASP A 157 17.01 8.68 9.04
CA ASP A 157 16.55 8.96 7.67
C ASP A 157 15.60 10.15 7.59
N LEU A 158 14.80 10.36 8.64
CA LEU A 158 13.91 11.51 8.74
C LEU A 158 14.60 12.75 9.34
N GLY A 159 15.74 12.60 10.01
CA GLY A 159 16.37 13.67 10.77
C GLY A 159 15.52 14.16 11.96
N VAL A 160 14.78 13.25 12.61
CA VAL A 160 13.83 13.59 13.69
C VAL A 160 14.07 12.77 14.95
N THR A 161 13.64 13.29 16.10
CA THR A 161 13.44 12.47 17.30
C THR A 161 12.02 11.92 17.31
N ALA A 162 11.90 10.59 17.30
CA ALA A 162 10.62 9.91 17.35
C ALA A 162 10.34 9.37 18.75
N ARG A 163 9.06 9.38 19.16
CA ARG A 163 8.60 8.62 20.31
C ARG A 163 8.40 7.16 19.93
N LEU A 164 8.81 6.27 20.81
CA LEU A 164 8.58 4.85 20.59
C LEU A 164 7.16 4.49 20.98
N MET A 165 6.44 3.85 20.07
CA MET A 165 5.15 3.26 20.36
C MET A 165 5.33 2.12 21.37
N PRO A 166 4.39 1.88 22.30
CA PRO A 166 4.38 0.70 23.17
C PRO A 166 3.90 -0.56 22.43
N ARG A 167 4.28 -0.69 21.15
CA ARG A 167 3.84 -1.68 20.17
C ARG A 167 5.03 -2.06 19.28
N ASN A 168 4.99 -3.26 18.70
CA ASN A 168 6.09 -3.81 17.91
C ASN A 168 5.74 -4.03 16.43
N GLY A 169 4.65 -3.43 15.93
CA GLY A 169 4.22 -3.53 14.54
C GLY A 169 3.46 -4.81 14.18
N SER A 170 3.39 -5.79 15.09
CA SER A 170 2.55 -6.98 14.92
C SER A 170 1.09 -6.67 15.22
N TYR A 171 0.17 -7.26 14.44
CA TYR A 171 -1.27 -7.23 14.73
C TYR A 171 -1.60 -7.67 16.15
N ALA A 172 -0.89 -8.68 16.68
CA ALA A 172 -1.13 -9.16 18.04
C ALA A 172 -0.81 -8.13 19.13
N SER A 173 -0.01 -7.10 18.82
CA SER A 173 0.29 -6.02 19.74
C SER A 173 -0.77 -4.92 19.74
N LEU A 174 -1.55 -4.78 18.66
CA LEU A 174 -2.54 -3.72 18.48
C LEU A 174 -3.91 -4.18 18.97
N ASN A 175 -4.62 -3.31 19.69
CA ASN A 175 -6.01 -3.57 20.03
C ASN A 175 -6.88 -3.70 18.79
N GLY A 176 -7.69 -4.76 18.76
CA GLY A 176 -8.49 -5.14 17.60
C GLY A 176 -7.73 -5.86 16.49
N GLY A 177 -6.40 -6.01 16.59
CA GLY A 177 -5.60 -6.70 15.57
C GLY A 177 -5.88 -8.20 15.48
N SER A 178 -6.33 -8.83 16.57
CA SER A 178 -6.79 -10.23 16.59
C SER A 178 -8.19 -10.44 16.03
N THR A 179 -8.98 -9.37 15.88
CA THR A 179 -10.36 -9.38 15.36
C THR A 179 -10.52 -8.48 14.13
N ARG A 180 -9.40 -8.18 13.45
CA ARG A 180 -9.33 -7.22 12.35
C ARG A 180 -10.11 -7.65 11.12
N GLU A 181 -10.50 -8.91 11.01
CA GLU A 181 -11.48 -9.38 10.03
C GLU A 181 -12.81 -8.59 10.10
N ASN A 182 -13.10 -7.97 11.26
CA ASN A 182 -14.27 -7.13 11.49
C ASN A 182 -14.01 -5.63 11.26
N LEU A 183 -12.81 -5.24 10.85
CA LEU A 183 -12.45 -3.85 10.57
C LEU A 183 -13.27 -3.32 9.40
N ASN A 184 -14.11 -2.32 9.65
CA ASN A 184 -14.92 -1.67 8.61
C ASN A 184 -14.06 -0.74 7.75
N LEU A 185 -13.90 -1.07 6.47
CA LEU A 185 -13.02 -0.36 5.53
C LEU A 185 -13.77 0.68 4.68
N GLY A 186 -14.81 1.31 5.25
CA GLY A 186 -15.57 2.36 4.57
C GLY A 186 -14.89 3.73 4.67
N SER A 187 -15.16 4.64 3.73
CA SER A 187 -14.53 5.97 3.66
C SER A 187 -14.58 6.75 4.98
N THR A 188 -15.72 6.74 5.66
CA THR A 188 -15.91 7.42 6.96
C THR A 188 -15.04 6.80 8.05
N ASN A 189 -14.91 5.47 8.07
CA ASN A 189 -14.04 4.78 9.03
C ASN A 189 -12.56 5.07 8.75
N ILE A 190 -12.16 5.09 7.47
CA ILE A 190 -10.81 5.45 7.03
C ILE A 190 -10.48 6.87 7.49
N PHE A 191 -11.31 7.85 7.16
CA PHE A 191 -11.12 9.24 7.55
C PHE A 191 -10.99 9.40 9.06
N ASN A 192 -11.92 8.81 9.82
CA ASN A 192 -11.91 8.91 11.29
C ASN A 192 -10.66 8.29 11.91
N ALA A 193 -10.25 7.11 11.44
CA ALA A 193 -9.08 6.41 11.94
C ALA A 193 -7.77 7.17 11.65
N LEU A 194 -7.63 7.76 10.45
CA LEU A 194 -6.46 8.59 10.13
C LEU A 194 -6.47 9.91 10.91
N ARG A 195 -7.66 10.50 11.11
CA ARG A 195 -7.82 11.69 11.96
C ARG A 195 -7.49 11.43 13.42
N ASP A 196 -7.70 10.21 13.94
CA ASP A 196 -7.31 9.88 15.30
C ASP A 196 -5.81 10.07 15.54
N LEU A 197 -4.99 9.76 14.53
CA LEU A 197 -3.54 9.91 14.57
C LEU A 197 -3.08 11.38 14.50
N HIS A 198 -3.90 12.29 13.97
CA HIS A 198 -3.53 13.69 13.74
C HIS A 198 -3.08 14.42 15.02
N ASN A 199 -3.83 14.25 16.11
CA ASN A 199 -3.65 14.96 17.39
C ASN A 199 -3.09 14.04 18.50
N LEU A 200 -2.29 13.04 18.13
CA LEU A 200 -1.77 12.08 19.11
C LEU A 200 -0.53 12.65 19.83
N GLY A 201 -0.79 13.44 20.88
CA GLY A 201 0.23 13.95 21.79
C GLY A 201 0.86 12.81 22.60
N ASP A 202 0.10 12.18 23.47
CA ASP A 202 0.53 10.98 24.19
C ASP A 202 -0.15 9.73 23.64
N TRP A 203 0.35 8.56 24.01
CA TRP A 203 -0.20 7.31 23.50
C TRP A 203 -1.60 7.06 24.07
N ASP A 204 -2.61 7.29 23.23
CA ASP A 204 -3.99 6.87 23.46
C ASP A 204 -4.19 5.54 22.74
N GLU A 205 -4.22 4.46 23.50
CA GLU A 205 -4.31 3.10 22.99
C GLU A 205 -5.54 2.88 22.10
N THR A 206 -6.70 3.48 22.40
CA THR A 206 -7.92 3.29 21.60
C THR A 206 -7.80 3.98 20.25
N ARG A 207 -7.33 5.23 20.26
CA ARG A 207 -7.22 6.06 19.05
C ARG A 207 -6.04 5.64 18.18
N ALA A 208 -4.88 5.42 18.81
CA ALA A 208 -3.66 5.03 18.12
C ALA A 208 -3.78 3.63 17.51
N ASP A 209 -4.24 2.61 18.25
CA ASP A 209 -4.32 1.25 17.70
C ASP A 209 -5.35 1.16 16.58
N ARG A 210 -6.49 1.87 16.68
CA ARG A 210 -7.48 1.95 15.58
C ARG A 210 -6.88 2.62 14.34
N GLY A 211 -6.22 3.76 14.50
CA GLY A 211 -5.58 4.48 13.42
C GLY A 211 -4.49 3.66 12.74
N MET A 212 -3.65 3.00 13.54
CA MET A 212 -2.58 2.14 13.04
C MET A 212 -3.09 0.90 12.34
N LEU A 213 -4.10 0.22 12.91
CA LEU A 213 -4.71 -0.94 12.28
C LEU A 213 -5.29 -0.57 10.91
N MET A 214 -5.99 0.57 10.81
CA MET A 214 -6.48 1.08 9.53
C MET A 214 -5.32 1.36 8.57
N ALA A 215 -4.30 2.12 9.00
CA ALA A 215 -3.17 2.49 8.15
C ALA A 215 -2.39 1.28 7.62
N ILE A 216 -2.16 0.27 8.46
CA ILE A 216 -1.52 -0.99 8.03
C ILE A 216 -2.37 -1.65 6.94
N THR A 217 -3.68 -1.80 7.15
CA THR A 217 -4.54 -2.48 6.19
C THR A 217 -4.66 -1.71 4.86
N ILE A 218 -4.86 -0.38 4.88
CA ILE A 218 -5.09 0.40 3.66
C ILE A 218 -3.80 0.80 2.92
N PHE A 219 -2.63 0.68 3.55
CA PHE A 219 -1.37 0.98 2.88
C PHE A 219 -0.55 -0.29 2.68
N SER A 220 -0.08 -0.93 3.75
CA SER A 220 0.78 -2.11 3.67
C SER A 220 0.09 -3.29 3.02
N GLU A 221 -1.08 -3.68 3.51
CA GLU A 221 -1.74 -4.91 3.05
C GLU A 221 -2.40 -4.74 1.69
N ALA A 222 -2.96 -3.56 1.41
CA ALA A 222 -3.43 -3.22 0.07
C ALA A 222 -2.29 -3.17 -0.96
N ALA A 223 -1.10 -2.68 -0.60
CA ALA A 223 0.05 -2.73 -1.49
C ALA A 223 0.53 -4.18 -1.72
N ARG A 224 0.53 -5.03 -0.68
CA ARG A 224 0.94 -6.45 -0.83
C ARG A 224 -0.05 -7.29 -1.62
N PHE A 225 -1.35 -7.03 -1.50
CA PHE A 225 -2.38 -7.96 -1.95
C PHE A 225 -3.52 -7.28 -2.73
N GLY A 226 -3.67 -7.71 -3.99
CA GLY A 226 -4.76 -7.26 -4.86
C GLY A 226 -6.17 -7.38 -4.26
N PRO A 227 -6.55 -8.48 -3.56
CA PRO A 227 -7.89 -8.60 -2.98
C PRO A 227 -8.20 -7.55 -1.90
N ILE A 228 -7.19 -7.17 -1.10
CA ILE A 228 -7.34 -6.15 -0.05
C ILE A 228 -7.44 -4.76 -0.67
N MET A 229 -6.59 -4.46 -1.66
CA MET A 229 -6.71 -3.22 -2.44
C MET A 229 -8.10 -3.08 -3.06
N ASN A 230 -8.60 -4.13 -3.72
CA ASN A 230 -9.91 -4.15 -4.35
C ASN A 230 -11.05 -3.96 -3.33
N ARG A 231 -10.91 -4.50 -2.11
CA ARG A 231 -11.90 -4.29 -1.03
C ARG A 231 -11.98 -2.81 -0.64
N VAL A 232 -10.83 -2.18 -0.38
CA VAL A 232 -10.79 -0.77 0.03
C VAL A 232 -11.25 0.13 -1.12
N TYR A 233 -10.72 -0.08 -2.33
CA TYR A 233 -11.14 0.63 -3.54
C TYR A 233 -12.66 0.51 -3.76
N GLY A 234 -13.19 -0.72 -3.68
CA GLY A 234 -14.62 -0.99 -3.87
C GLY A 234 -15.51 -0.32 -2.84
N ASN A 235 -15.08 -0.30 -1.56
CA ASN A 235 -15.80 0.41 -0.50
C ASN A 235 -15.83 1.93 -0.72
N ILE A 236 -14.70 2.52 -1.13
CA ILE A 236 -14.64 3.96 -1.43
C ILE A 236 -15.53 4.28 -2.65
N ASN A 237 -15.43 3.47 -3.71
CA ASN A 237 -16.16 3.68 -4.96
C ASN A 237 -17.68 3.51 -4.78
N GLY A 238 -18.09 2.45 -4.08
CA GLY A 238 -19.50 2.11 -3.86
C GLY A 238 -20.12 2.78 -2.63
N TYR A 239 -19.34 3.56 -1.88
CA TYR A 239 -19.74 4.14 -0.60
C TYR A 239 -20.32 3.09 0.38
N THR A 240 -19.66 1.94 0.45
CA THR A 240 -20.00 0.86 1.37
C THR A 240 -18.98 0.75 2.48
N ALA A 241 -19.32 0.00 3.53
CA ALA A 241 -18.44 -0.23 4.68
C ALA A 241 -18.21 -1.73 4.90
N TYR A 242 -17.98 -2.49 3.83
CA TYR A 242 -17.69 -3.91 3.99
C TYR A 242 -16.43 -4.09 4.83
N GLN A 243 -16.47 -5.07 5.72
CA GLN A 243 -15.35 -5.41 6.57
C GLN A 243 -14.21 -6.05 5.76
N LEU A 244 -13.01 -6.12 6.35
CA LEU A 244 -11.87 -6.83 5.78
C LEU A 244 -12.22 -8.28 5.42
N SER A 245 -13.00 -8.96 6.26
CA SER A 245 -13.37 -10.38 6.18
C SER A 245 -12.30 -11.38 6.66
N PRO A 246 -12.69 -12.58 7.14
CA PRO A 246 -11.75 -13.58 7.64
C PRO A 246 -10.73 -14.06 6.61
N ASP A 247 -11.15 -14.22 5.34
CA ASP A 247 -10.28 -14.69 4.27
C ASP A 247 -9.12 -13.72 4.00
N TYR A 248 -9.38 -12.41 4.05
CA TYR A 248 -8.36 -11.39 3.82
C TYR A 248 -7.48 -11.19 5.06
N ALA A 249 -8.04 -11.26 6.26
CA ALA A 249 -7.22 -11.29 7.48
C ALA A 249 -6.27 -12.51 7.49
N GLN A 250 -6.74 -13.68 7.01
CA GLN A 250 -5.88 -14.86 6.86
C GLN A 250 -4.78 -14.63 5.81
N LEU A 251 -5.11 -14.00 4.67
CA LEU A 251 -4.17 -13.69 3.60
C LEU A 251 -2.98 -12.87 4.10
N GLU A 252 -3.21 -11.85 4.93
CA GLU A 252 -2.17 -11.02 5.53
C GLU A 252 -1.14 -11.87 6.31
N ASN A 253 -1.62 -12.89 7.04
CA ASN A 253 -0.73 -13.80 7.80
C ASN A 253 0.09 -14.74 6.90
N GLN A 254 -0.24 -14.86 5.61
CA GLN A 254 0.44 -15.76 4.66
C GLN A 254 1.53 -15.08 3.85
N TRP A 255 1.74 -13.76 3.98
CA TRP A 255 2.64 -13.01 3.11
C TRP A 255 4.08 -13.57 3.05
N GLY A 256 4.70 -13.83 4.20
CA GLY A 256 6.03 -14.45 4.24
C GLY A 256 6.04 -15.90 3.72
N ALA A 257 5.02 -16.69 4.07
CA ALA A 257 4.91 -18.07 3.56
C ALA A 257 4.78 -18.10 2.03
N LEU A 258 4.01 -17.17 1.46
CA LEU A 258 3.89 -16.98 0.02
C LEU A 258 5.20 -16.54 -0.62
N SER A 259 5.93 -15.61 0.01
CA SER A 259 7.22 -15.14 -0.48
C SER A 259 8.23 -16.30 -0.56
N ARG A 260 8.34 -17.12 0.48
CA ARG A 260 9.19 -18.31 0.47
C ARG A 260 8.73 -19.38 -0.52
N ALA A 261 7.42 -19.60 -0.67
CA ALA A 261 6.91 -20.54 -1.65
C ALA A 261 7.17 -20.08 -3.09
N ALA A 262 7.10 -18.77 -3.36
CA ALA A 262 7.48 -18.18 -4.63
C ALA A 262 8.95 -18.44 -4.96
N HIS A 263 9.85 -18.28 -3.99
CA HIS A 263 11.26 -18.65 -4.14
C HIS A 263 11.42 -20.13 -4.52
N SER A 264 10.71 -21.02 -3.84
CA SER A 264 10.72 -22.46 -4.17
C SER A 264 10.24 -22.70 -5.61
N TRP A 265 9.14 -22.08 -6.05
CA TRP A 265 8.65 -22.25 -7.42
C TRP A 265 9.63 -21.71 -8.46
N HIS A 266 10.29 -20.58 -8.18
CA HIS A 266 11.31 -20.01 -9.05
C HIS A 266 12.53 -20.93 -9.19
N THR A 267 12.95 -21.57 -8.10
CA THR A 267 14.08 -22.52 -8.06
C THR A 267 13.72 -23.96 -8.44
N GLY A 268 12.49 -24.20 -8.91
CA GLY A 268 12.01 -25.52 -9.33
C GLY A 268 11.70 -26.49 -8.17
N GLN A 269 11.62 -26.01 -6.93
CA GLN A 269 11.27 -26.80 -5.76
C GLN A 269 9.76 -26.81 -5.51
N PRO A 270 9.18 -27.96 -5.09
CA PRO A 270 7.77 -28.03 -4.75
C PRO A 270 7.48 -27.24 -3.46
N ALA A 271 6.46 -26.40 -3.49
CA ALA A 271 5.94 -25.70 -2.32
C ALA A 271 4.42 -25.47 -2.45
N SER A 272 3.75 -25.32 -1.31
CA SER A 272 2.29 -25.21 -1.23
C SER A 272 1.89 -24.26 -0.11
N VAL A 273 0.99 -23.31 -0.39
CA VAL A 273 0.46 -22.36 0.60
C VAL A 273 -1.06 -22.27 0.46
N ARG A 274 -1.78 -22.25 1.59
CA ARG A 274 -3.23 -22.10 1.59
C ARG A 274 -3.61 -20.63 1.63
N VAL A 275 -4.34 -20.16 0.63
CA VAL A 275 -4.73 -18.75 0.45
C VAL A 275 -6.20 -18.66 0.08
N ILE A 276 -7.01 -17.92 0.86
CA ILE A 276 -8.45 -17.70 0.60
C ILE A 276 -9.13 -19.06 0.28
N GLY A 277 -8.92 -20.05 1.14
CA GLY A 277 -9.45 -21.42 0.96
C GLY A 277 -8.82 -22.26 -0.16
N ASN A 278 -7.97 -21.71 -1.03
CA ASN A 278 -7.35 -22.39 -2.16
C ASN A 278 -5.95 -22.90 -1.81
N ASN A 279 -5.53 -24.01 -2.42
CA ASN A 279 -4.14 -24.46 -2.35
C ASN A 279 -3.34 -23.88 -3.53
N VAL A 280 -2.34 -23.08 -3.23
CA VAL A 280 -1.49 -22.39 -4.23
C VAL A 280 -0.16 -23.12 -4.31
N THR A 281 0.21 -23.58 -5.50
CA THR A 281 1.39 -24.43 -5.75
C THR A 281 2.27 -23.94 -6.91
N SER A 282 1.95 -22.78 -7.48
CA SER A 282 2.67 -22.16 -8.61
C SER A 282 2.29 -20.69 -8.76
N PHE A 283 3.11 -19.91 -9.47
CA PHE A 283 2.78 -18.53 -9.86
C PHE A 283 1.44 -18.43 -10.60
N ALA A 284 1.14 -19.37 -11.51
CA ALA A 284 -0.12 -19.38 -12.24
C ALA A 284 -1.34 -19.54 -11.31
N SER A 285 -1.24 -20.44 -10.33
CA SER A 285 -2.30 -20.63 -9.33
C SER A 285 -2.41 -19.44 -8.37
N LEU A 286 -1.29 -18.82 -7.99
CA LEU A 286 -1.26 -17.63 -7.13
C LEU A 286 -2.02 -16.50 -7.81
N ARG A 287 -1.67 -16.20 -9.06
CA ARG A 287 -2.28 -15.15 -9.86
C ARG A 287 -3.79 -15.33 -10.04
N ARG A 288 -4.26 -16.58 -10.16
CA ARG A 288 -5.70 -16.88 -10.23
C ARG A 288 -6.42 -16.55 -8.93
N VAL A 289 -5.78 -16.76 -7.78
CA VAL A 289 -6.38 -16.59 -6.46
C VAL A 289 -6.34 -15.14 -6.01
N VAL A 290 -5.20 -14.45 -6.18
CA VAL A 290 -5.00 -13.09 -5.64
C VAL A 290 -5.03 -11.99 -6.71
N GLY A 291 -4.95 -12.33 -7.99
CA GLY A 291 -4.88 -11.35 -9.08
C GLY A 291 -3.51 -10.69 -9.17
N PHE A 292 -3.13 -9.97 -8.11
CA PHE A 292 -1.84 -9.29 -7.93
C PHE A 292 -1.27 -9.56 -6.53
N VAL A 293 0.06 -9.65 -6.44
CA VAL A 293 0.80 -9.69 -5.18
C VAL A 293 2.17 -9.03 -5.31
N GLU A 294 2.57 -8.29 -4.29
CA GLU A 294 3.96 -7.84 -4.10
C GLU A 294 4.56 -8.61 -2.93
N LEU A 295 5.56 -9.45 -3.22
CA LEU A 295 6.20 -10.36 -2.27
C LEU A 295 7.34 -9.67 -1.52
N HIS A 296 7.75 -10.27 -0.40
CA HIS A 296 8.91 -9.79 0.36
C HIS A 296 10.20 -10.12 -0.41
N GLY A 297 10.88 -9.12 -0.98
CA GLY A 297 12.04 -9.30 -1.86
C GLY A 297 13.19 -10.08 -1.23
N SER A 298 13.40 -9.96 0.08
CA SER A 298 14.43 -10.72 0.81
C SER A 298 14.07 -12.20 1.02
N GLU A 299 12.80 -12.58 0.87
CA GLU A 299 12.33 -13.97 0.98
C GLU A 299 12.02 -14.60 -0.38
N ALA A 300 11.49 -13.82 -1.32
CA ALA A 300 11.07 -14.30 -2.63
C ALA A 300 12.26 -14.52 -3.57
N LEU A 301 13.23 -13.59 -3.58
CA LEU A 301 14.45 -13.68 -4.36
C LEU A 301 14.19 -14.15 -5.80
N LEU A 302 13.24 -13.47 -6.46
CA LEU A 302 12.82 -13.73 -7.85
C LEU A 302 13.71 -12.99 -8.84
#